data_AF-A0AAU2REE2-F1
#
_entry.id   AF-A0AAU2REE2-F1
#
_cell.length_a   1.000
_cell.length_b   1.000
_cell.length_c   1.000
_cell.angle_alpha   90.00
_cell.angle_beta   90.00
_cell.angle_gamma   90.00
#
_symmetry.space_group_name_H-M   'P 1'
#
loop_
_entity.id
_entity.type
_entity.pdbx_description
1 polymer ?
#
loop_
_entity_poly.entity_id
_entity_poly.type
_entity_poly.pdbx_seq_one_letter_code
_entity_poly.pdbx_strand_id
1 'polypeptide(L)'
;MSAVTATLIGTLILTGVVYDIARLITPNEPRCPPLARLRGRRAALEDAERWCVGLRLHGRIDASTYQHRMSGLARGRRRPATHRTASTRRT
;
A
#
# COMPACT_ATOMS: atom_id res chain seq x y z
N MET A 1 16.91 -31.26 19.19
CA MET A 1 15.72 -30.36 19.20
C MET A 1 15.71 -29.40 18.02
N SER A 2 16.86 -28.87 17.58
CA SER A 2 16.94 -27.91 16.46
C SER A 2 16.44 -28.43 15.11
N ALA A 3 16.62 -29.72 14.81
CA ALA A 3 16.11 -30.31 13.57
C ALA A 3 14.58 -30.25 13.49
N VAL A 4 13.89 -30.63 14.57
CA VAL A 4 12.41 -30.59 14.64
C VAL A 4 11.90 -29.16 14.49
N THR A 5 12.54 -28.19 15.14
CA THR A 5 12.20 -26.78 15.01
C THR A 5 12.41 -26.26 13.58
N ALA A 6 13.52 -26.63 12.94
CA ALA A 6 13.80 -26.24 11.56
C ALA A 6 12.78 -26.86 10.58
N THR A 7 12.40 -28.12 10.79
CA THR A 7 11.37 -28.78 9.97
C THR A 7 10.02 -28.08 10.13
N LEU A 8 9.61 -27.75 11.35
CA LEU A 8 8.36 -27.04 11.63
C LEU A 8 8.31 -25.67 10.94
N ILE A 9 9.38 -24.88 11.08
CA ILE A 9 9.49 -23.57 10.42
C ILE A 9 9.44 -23.73 8.90
N GLY A 10 10.21 -24.68 8.35
CA GLY A 10 10.22 -24.97 6.92
C GLY A 10 8.83 -25.36 6.40
N THR A 11 8.13 -26.24 7.11
CA THR A 11 6.76 -26.63 6.75
C THR A 11 5.79 -25.46 6.81
N LEU A 12 5.87 -24.60 7.82
CA LEU A 12 4.98 -23.45 7.96
C LEU A 12 5.17 -22.43 6.82
N ILE A 13 6.43 -22.18 6.45
CA ILE A 13 6.77 -21.33 5.31
C ILE A 13 6.24 -21.95 4.02
N LEU A 14 6.48 -23.25 3.80
CA LEU A 14 6.04 -23.95 2.60
C LEU A 14 4.51 -23.93 2.46
N THR A 15 3.78 -24.18 3.54
CA THR A 15 2.32 -24.11 3.57
C THR A 15 1.82 -22.70 3.25
N GLY A 16 2.45 -21.66 3.79
CA GLY A 16 2.10 -20.27 3.48
C GLY A 16 2.30 -19.93 2.01
N VAL A 17 3.41 -20.36 1.41
CA VAL A 17 3.70 -20.17 -0.01
C VAL A 17 2.68 -20.91 -0.89
N VAL A 18 2.39 -22.18 -0.59
CA VAL A 18 1.40 -22.96 -1.33
C VAL A 18 0.01 -22.35 -1.21
N TYR A 19 -0.35 -21.85 -0.03
CA TYR A 19 -1.63 -21.16 0.21
C TYR A 19 -1.74 -19.87 -0.62
N ASP A 20 -0.68 -19.06 -0.66
CA ASP A 20 -0.69 -17.81 -1.45
C ASP A 20 -0.78 -18.10 -2.95
N ILE A 21 -0.06 -19.11 -3.44
CA ILE A 21 -0.14 -19.58 -4.83
C ILE A 21 -1.55 -20.09 -5.16
N ALA A 22 -2.11 -20.96 -4.32
CA ALA A 22 -3.47 -21.47 -4.50
C ALA A 22 -4.48 -20.32 -4.52
N ARG A 23 -4.34 -19.33 -3.63
CA ARG A 23 -5.18 -18.13 -3.59
C ARG A 23 -5.01 -17.22 -4.82
N LEU A 24 -3.81 -17.14 -5.37
CA LEU A 24 -3.53 -16.41 -6.62
C LEU A 24 -4.17 -17.08 -7.83
N ILE A 25 -4.21 -18.42 -7.83
CA ILE A 25 -4.68 -19.24 -8.96
C ILE A 25 -6.19 -19.54 -8.87
N THR A 26 -6.78 -19.55 -7.68
CA THR A 26 -8.20 -19.83 -7.45
C THR A 26 -8.98 -18.52 -7.28
N PRO A 27 -9.59 -17.95 -8.35
CA PRO A 27 -10.49 -16.82 -8.27
C PRO A 27 -11.90 -17.27 -7.84
N ASN A 28 -12.02 -18.03 -6.75
CA ASN A 28 -13.32 -18.33 -6.16
C ASN A 28 -13.44 -17.58 -4.85
N GLU A 29 -13.88 -16.32 -4.91
CA GLU A 29 -14.77 -15.73 -3.88
C GLU A 29 -15.26 -14.33 -4.33
N PRO A 30 -16.58 -14.03 -4.30
CA PRO A 30 -17.19 -12.81 -4.85
C PRO A 30 -17.09 -11.57 -3.92
N ARG A 31 -15.99 -11.42 -3.16
CA ARG A 31 -15.81 -10.29 -2.21
C ARG A 31 -14.41 -9.69 -2.11
N CYS A 32 -13.49 -10.00 -3.03
CA CYS A 32 -12.20 -9.30 -3.09
C CYS A 32 -12.26 -8.21 -4.17
N PRO A 33 -12.01 -6.92 -3.84
CA PRO A 33 -11.84 -5.91 -4.88
C PRO A 33 -10.70 -6.36 -5.80
N PRO A 34 -10.83 -6.17 -7.12
CA PRO A 34 -9.94 -6.76 -8.11
C PRO A 34 -8.48 -6.46 -7.74
N LEU A 35 -7.59 -7.44 -7.88
CA LEU A 35 -6.16 -7.30 -7.56
C LEU A 35 -5.53 -6.08 -8.26
N ALA A 36 -6.06 -5.66 -9.42
CA ALA A 36 -5.74 -4.39 -10.07
C ALA A 36 -5.98 -3.15 -9.19
N ARG A 37 -7.05 -3.15 -8.39
CA ARG A 37 -7.38 -2.09 -7.42
C ARG A 37 -6.45 -2.11 -6.20
N LEU A 38 -5.99 -3.29 -5.76
CA LEU A 38 -4.98 -3.41 -4.70
C LEU A 38 -3.59 -2.99 -5.19
N ARG A 39 -3.21 -3.38 -6.40
CA ARG A 39 -1.95 -2.98 -7.04
C ARG A 39 -1.94 -1.48 -7.34
N GLY A 40 -3.04 -0.93 -7.84
CA GLY A 40 -3.23 0.51 -8.00
C GLY A 40 -3.23 1.26 -6.66
N ARG A 41 -3.78 0.67 -5.60
CA ARG A 41 -3.71 1.23 -4.24
C ARG A 41 -2.29 1.25 -3.70
N ARG A 42 -1.50 0.21 -3.95
CA ARG A 42 -0.10 0.13 -3.55
C ARG A 42 0.76 1.13 -4.33
N ALA A 43 0.59 1.20 -5.64
CA ALA A 43 1.25 2.21 -6.47
C ALA A 43 0.92 3.64 -6.04
N ALA A 44 -0.35 3.94 -5.75
CA ALA A 44 -0.76 5.27 -5.26
C ALA A 44 -0.20 5.61 -3.87
N LEU A 45 0.02 4.61 -3.00
CA LEU A 45 0.69 4.82 -1.71
C LEU A 45 2.19 5.08 -1.89
N GLU A 46 2.85 4.30 -2.75
CA GLU A 46 4.27 4.47 -3.07
C GLU A 46 4.54 5.84 -3.70
N ASP A 47 3.67 6.33 -4.59
CA ASP A 47 3.79 7.67 -5.18
C ASP A 47 3.55 8.79 -4.16
N ALA A 48 2.58 8.61 -3.25
CA ALA A 48 2.33 9.58 -2.18
C ALA A 48 3.49 9.67 -1.17
N GLU A 49 4.15 8.54 -0.89
CA GLU A 49 5.35 8.48 -0.06
C GLU A 49 6.52 9.19 -0.73
N ARG A 50 6.82 8.87 -1.99
CA ARG A 50 7.88 9.55 -2.79
C ARG A 50 7.66 11.05 -2.85
N TRP A 51 6.42 11.50 -3.04
CA TRP A 51 6.07 12.92 -3.04
C TRP A 51 6.35 13.59 -1.69
N CYS A 52 5.98 12.95 -0.57
CA CYS A 52 6.24 13.50 0.76
C CYS A 52 7.74 13.55 1.09
N VAL A 53 8.50 12.54 0.68
CA VAL A 53 9.96 12.51 0.81
C VAL A 53 10.59 13.62 -0.03
N GLY A 54 10.15 13.80 -1.28
CA GLY A 54 10.62 14.88 -2.15
C GLY A 54 10.38 16.26 -1.53
N LEU A 55 9.18 16.51 -0.99
CA LEU A 55 8.89 17.78 -0.31
C LEU A 55 9.78 18.03 0.91
N ARG A 56 10.08 16.99 1.70
CA ARG A 56 10.95 17.12 2.88
C ARG A 56 12.39 17.41 2.48
N LEU A 57 12.91 16.71 1.47
CA LEU A 57 14.27 16.92 0.96
C LEU A 57 14.46 18.34 0.41
N HIS A 58 13.42 18.93 -0.19
CA HIS A 58 13.46 20.30 -0.70
C HIS A 58 13.11 21.36 0.37
N GLY A 59 13.00 20.99 1.65
CA GLY A 59 12.66 21.91 2.74
C GLY A 59 11.25 22.52 2.62
N ARG A 60 10.37 21.94 1.79
CA ARG A 60 9.02 22.46 1.52
C ARG A 60 8.01 22.04 2.59
N ILE A 61 8.34 21.05 3.41
CA ILE A 61 7.56 20.63 4.58
C ILE A 61 8.46 20.34 5.76
N ASP A 62 8.00 20.70 6.95
CA ASP A 62 8.67 20.35 8.21
C ASP A 62 8.47 18.86 8.58
N ALA A 63 9.33 18.34 9.46
CA ALA A 63 9.31 16.98 9.96
C ALA A 63 7.97 16.61 10.62
N SER A 64 7.36 17.53 11.36
CA SER A 64 6.04 17.34 11.98
C SER A 64 4.93 17.12 10.94
N THR A 65 4.96 17.90 9.86
CA THR A 65 4.02 17.80 8.73
C THR A 65 4.23 16.50 7.96
N TYR A 66 5.49 16.07 7.78
CA TYR A 66 5.82 14.79 7.19
C TYR A 66 5.29 13.60 8.01
N GLN A 67 5.53 13.58 9.32
CA GLN A 67 5.05 12.52 10.22
C GLN A 67 3.52 12.42 10.25
N HIS A 68 2.83 13.56 10.28
CA HIS A 68 1.37 13.60 10.24
C HIS A 68 0.83 13.02 8.92
N ARG A 69 1.46 13.34 7.78
CA ARG A 69 1.09 12.79 6.47
C ARG A 69 1.34 11.29 6.37
N MET A 70 2.51 10.82 6.84
CA MET A 70 2.85 9.40 6.82
C MET A 70 1.91 8.58 7.73
N SER A 71 1.57 9.13 8.90
CA SER A 71 0.57 8.53 9.80
C SER A 71 -0.84 8.47 9.19
N GLY A 72 -1.18 9.44 8.31
CA GLY A 72 -2.42 9.41 7.54
C GLY A 72 -2.44 8.29 6.49
N LEU A 73 -1.32 8.10 5.77
CA LEU A 73 -1.14 7.02 4.79
C LEU A 73 -1.22 5.64 5.47
N ALA A 74 -0.55 5.45 6.60
CA ALA A 74 -0.57 4.20 7.38
C ALA A 74 -1.98 3.83 7.86
N ARG A 75 -2.81 4.82 8.22
CA ARG A 75 -4.20 4.62 8.60
C ARG A 75 -5.16 4.47 7.41
N GLY A 76 -4.65 4.50 6.18
CA GLY A 76 -5.46 4.45 4.96
C GLY A 76 -6.36 5.66 4.76
N ARG A 77 -6.15 6.76 5.50
CA ARG A 77 -6.91 8.01 5.31
C ARG A 77 -6.39 8.71 4.07
N ARG A 78 -7.15 8.61 2.98
CA ARG A 78 -6.95 9.42 1.78
C ARG A 78 -7.14 10.89 2.15
N ARG A 79 -6.15 11.72 1.84
CA ARG A 79 -6.47 13.12 1.57
C ARG A 79 -7.33 13.14 0.29
N PRO A 80 -8.48 13.82 0.27
CA PRO A 80 -9.15 14.09 -0.98
C PRO A 80 -8.13 14.77 -1.89
N ALA A 81 -7.98 14.25 -3.11
CA ALA A 81 -7.23 14.95 -4.13
C ALA A 81 -7.83 16.35 -4.20
N THR A 82 -7.04 17.35 -3.82
CA THR A 82 -7.44 18.74 -3.99
C THR A 82 -7.80 18.85 -5.46
N HIS A 83 -9.09 19.10 -5.71
CA HIS A 83 -9.71 19.17 -7.02
C HIS A 83 -9.15 20.39 -7.75
N ARG A 84 -7.89 20.28 -8.21
CA ARG A 84 -7.20 21.29 -8.97
C ARG A 84 -7.58 21.08 -10.43
N THR A 85 -8.80 21.51 -10.77
CA THR A 85 -9.23 22.11 -12.04
C THR A 85 -10.77 22.06 -12.17
N ALA A 86 -11.43 23.11 -11.68
CA ALA A 86 -12.70 23.55 -12.25
C ALA A 86 -12.60 25.07 -12.45
N SER A 87 -11.58 25.49 -13.20
CA SER A 87 -11.49 26.81 -13.81
C SER A 87 -11.56 26.58 -15.30
N THR A 88 -12.78 26.36 -15.81
CA THR A 88 -13.08 26.53 -17.22
C THR A 88 -14.33 27.39 -17.32
N ARG A 89 -14.06 28.69 -17.26
CA ARG A 89 -14.81 29.79 -17.88
C ARG A 89 -15.61 29.35 -19.10
N ARG A 90 -16.92 29.62 -19.12
CA ARG A 90 -17.65 29.97 -20.34
C ARG A 90 -18.90 30.78 -20.00
N THR A 91 -18.78 32.09 -20.20
CA THR A 91 -19.84 32.97 -20.70
C THR A 91 -20.18 32.59 -22.13
#